data_AF-A1ZXP5-F1
#
_entry.id   AF-A1ZXP5-F1
#
_cell.length_a   1.000
_cell.length_b   1.000
_cell.length_c   1.000
_cell.angle_alpha   90.00
_cell.angle_beta   90.00
_cell.angle_gamma   90.00
#
_symmetry.space_group_name_H-M   'P 1'
#
loop_
_entity.id
_entity.type
_entity.pdbx_description
1 polymer ?
#
loop_
_entity_poly.entity_id
_entity_poly.type
_entity_poly.pdbx_seq_one_letter_code
_entity_poly.pdbx_strand_id
1 'polypeptide(L)'
;MKKYKKYPVLRKKILLLHTHTVSPLIAKIKVIEQTLIKRAGGGISIKNHSLITPMQKVEVTQCMIKEKNAYKLEEWLNDYVTFLNTKYKKFGIPKLPIIARTNHKNALYMNDITMRQKDFAHAYFENTPVILAVIYLKHFRNTILRYEEEVIKYMILSLVDKK
;
A
#
# COMPACT_ATOMS: atom_id res chain seq x y z
N MET A 1 14.24 -15.34 -21.52
CA MET A 1 13.01 -15.98 -20.94
C MET A 1 12.98 -17.52 -20.92
N LYS A 2 13.89 -18.27 -21.58
CA LYS A 2 13.83 -19.76 -21.63
C LYS A 2 14.20 -20.51 -20.32
N LYS A 3 14.94 -19.89 -19.38
CA LYS A 3 15.34 -20.54 -18.10
C LYS A 3 14.19 -20.77 -17.10
N TYR A 4 13.09 -20.02 -17.17
CA TYR A 4 12.00 -20.10 -16.18
C TYR A 4 11.12 -21.36 -16.31
N LYS A 5 11.07 -22.01 -17.49
CA LYS A 5 10.35 -23.28 -17.65
C LYS A 5 10.96 -24.43 -16.84
N LYS A 6 12.22 -24.31 -16.39
CA LYS A 6 12.96 -25.36 -15.67
C LYS A 6 12.73 -25.37 -14.14
N TYR A 7 12.01 -24.39 -13.57
CA TYR A 7 11.84 -24.24 -12.12
C TYR A 7 10.35 -24.16 -11.71
N PRO A 8 9.58 -25.26 -11.79
CA PRO A 8 8.14 -25.26 -11.56
C PRO A 8 7.74 -24.79 -10.16
N VAL A 9 8.56 -25.10 -9.15
CA VAL A 9 8.32 -24.68 -7.76
C VAL A 9 8.46 -23.16 -7.59
N LEU A 10 9.45 -22.54 -8.21
CA LEU A 10 9.63 -21.08 -8.12
C LEU A 10 8.53 -20.35 -8.87
N ARG A 11 8.17 -20.81 -10.07
CA ARG A 11 7.05 -20.26 -10.84
C ARG A 11 5.75 -20.31 -10.02
N LYS A 12 5.48 -21.43 -9.35
CA LYS A 12 4.32 -21.56 -8.45
C LYS A 12 4.39 -20.54 -7.30
N LYS A 13 5.55 -20.32 -6.68
CA LYS A 13 5.71 -19.34 -5.59
C LYS A 13 5.47 -17.89 -6.05
N ILE A 14 5.99 -17.52 -7.22
CA ILE A 14 5.77 -16.20 -7.82
C ILE A 14 4.29 -16.00 -8.12
N LEU A 15 3.66 -17.01 -8.75
CA LEU A 15 2.23 -16.95 -9.05
C LEU A 15 1.40 -16.80 -7.76
N LEU A 16 1.71 -17.59 -6.73
CA LEU A 16 0.98 -17.53 -5.45
C LEU A 16 1.14 -16.18 -4.74
N LEU A 17 2.34 -15.58 -4.78
CA LEU A 17 2.58 -14.24 -4.26
C LEU A 17 1.64 -13.23 -4.94
N HIS A 18 1.58 -13.28 -6.26
CA HIS A 18 0.76 -12.36 -7.03
C HIS A 18 -0.74 -12.58 -6.80
N THR A 19 -1.23 -13.82 -6.97
CA THR A 19 -2.67 -14.11 -7.02
C THR A 19 -3.33 -14.16 -5.66
N HIS A 20 -2.63 -14.62 -4.60
CA HIS A 20 -3.22 -14.78 -3.27
C HIS A 20 -2.85 -13.66 -2.30
N THR A 21 -1.82 -12.87 -2.60
CA THR A 21 -1.37 -11.82 -1.67
C THR A 21 -1.54 -10.43 -2.30
N VAL A 22 -0.87 -10.17 -3.41
CA VAL A 22 -0.77 -8.81 -3.97
C VAL A 22 -2.07 -8.36 -4.64
N SER A 23 -2.62 -9.17 -5.54
CA SER A 23 -3.86 -8.83 -6.26
C SER A 23 -5.05 -8.62 -5.32
N PRO A 24 -5.32 -9.50 -4.33
CA PRO A 24 -6.39 -9.29 -3.36
C PRO A 24 -6.19 -8.02 -2.51
N LEU A 25 -4.96 -7.75 -2.06
CA LEU A 25 -4.66 -6.55 -1.28
C LEU A 25 -4.89 -5.28 -2.10
N ILE A 26 -4.41 -5.23 -3.34
CA ILE A 26 -4.65 -4.11 -4.26
C ILE A 26 -6.14 -3.91 -4.49
N ALA A 27 -6.93 -4.99 -4.63
CA ALA A 27 -8.37 -4.90 -4.79
C ALA A 27 -9.06 -4.29 -3.56
N LYS A 28 -8.69 -4.71 -2.33
CA LYS A 28 -9.19 -4.11 -1.09
C LYS A 28 -8.92 -2.61 -1.04
N ILE A 29 -7.71 -2.17 -1.40
CA ILE A 29 -7.36 -0.74 -1.41
C ILE A 29 -8.15 0.03 -2.50
N LYS A 30 -8.36 -0.58 -3.67
CA LYS A 30 -9.19 0.01 -4.74
C LYS A 30 -10.64 0.22 -4.29
N VAL A 31 -11.19 -0.69 -3.48
CA VAL A 31 -12.55 -0.51 -2.92
C VAL A 31 -12.60 0.72 -2.03
N ILE A 32 -11.62 0.94 -1.14
CA ILE A 32 -11.54 2.16 -0.33
C ILE A 32 -11.44 3.41 -1.22
N GLU A 33 -10.57 3.38 -2.23
CA GLU A 33 -10.41 4.49 -3.18
C GLU A 33 -11.72 4.83 -3.89
N GLN A 34 -12.43 3.83 -4.41
CA GLN A 34 -13.72 4.02 -5.08
C GLN A 34 -14.78 4.58 -4.13
N THR A 35 -14.80 4.13 -2.88
CA THR A 35 -15.70 4.67 -1.85
C THR A 35 -15.41 6.15 -1.59
N LEU A 36 -14.14 6.55 -1.46
CA LEU A 36 -13.77 7.95 -1.30
C LEU A 36 -14.12 8.80 -2.52
N ILE A 37 -13.84 8.31 -3.72
CA ILE A 37 -14.16 9.03 -4.97
C ILE A 37 -15.67 9.27 -5.07
N LYS A 38 -16.49 8.25 -4.78
CA LYS A 38 -17.95 8.37 -4.84
C LYS A 38 -18.53 9.27 -3.75
N ARG A 39 -18.16 9.03 -2.49
CA ARG A 39 -18.77 9.72 -1.33
C ARG A 39 -18.18 11.11 -1.10
N ALA A 40 -16.86 11.21 -1.08
CA ALA A 40 -16.16 12.45 -0.76
C ALA A 40 -15.88 13.30 -2.00
N GLY A 41 -15.55 12.66 -3.12
CA GLY A 41 -15.18 13.32 -4.37
C GLY A 41 -16.34 13.63 -5.31
N GLY A 42 -17.58 13.26 -4.95
CA GLY A 42 -18.78 13.43 -5.77
C GLY A 42 -18.79 12.59 -7.05
N GLY A 43 -17.84 11.67 -7.20
CA GLY A 43 -17.60 10.92 -8.43
C GLY A 43 -16.53 11.55 -9.34
N ILE A 44 -16.49 11.07 -10.58
CA ILE A 44 -15.61 11.58 -11.63
C ILE A 44 -16.48 12.31 -12.65
N SER A 45 -16.11 13.54 -12.97
CA SER A 45 -16.74 14.34 -14.01
C SER A 45 -16.49 13.71 -15.38
N ILE A 46 -17.58 13.46 -16.12
CA ILE A 46 -17.53 12.89 -17.48
C ILE A 46 -16.86 13.85 -18.46
N LYS A 47 -16.93 15.16 -18.21
CA LYS A 47 -16.43 16.20 -19.13
C LYS A 47 -14.90 16.25 -19.19
N ASN A 48 -14.23 16.05 -18.06
CA ASN A 48 -12.79 16.28 -17.92
C ASN A 48 -12.06 15.17 -17.16
N HIS A 49 -12.73 14.07 -16.82
CA HIS A 49 -12.18 12.92 -16.10
C HIS A 49 -11.53 13.28 -14.74
N SER A 50 -11.93 14.39 -14.12
CA SER A 50 -11.44 14.83 -12.80
C SER A 50 -12.43 14.52 -11.68
N LEU A 51 -11.97 14.54 -10.42
CA LEU A 51 -12.86 14.54 -9.26
C LEU A 51 -13.77 15.78 -9.29
N ILE A 52 -15.03 15.62 -8.87
CA ILE A 52 -15.99 16.73 -8.81
C ILE A 52 -15.71 17.63 -7.60
N THR A 53 -15.44 17.03 -6.43
CA THR A 53 -15.12 17.74 -5.19
C THR A 53 -13.74 17.36 -4.64
N PRO A 54 -12.64 17.63 -5.37
CA PRO A 54 -11.29 17.19 -5.01
C PRO A 54 -10.81 17.75 -3.67
N MET A 55 -11.31 18.93 -3.26
CA MET A 55 -10.88 19.65 -2.06
C MET A 55 -11.68 19.30 -0.80
N GLN A 56 -12.72 18.45 -0.90
CA GLN A 56 -13.55 18.10 0.25
C GLN A 56 -12.75 17.29 1.29
N LYS A 57 -12.96 17.59 2.57
CA LYS A 57 -12.19 17.01 3.69
C LYS A 57 -13.02 16.23 4.70
N VAL A 58 -14.24 16.70 4.98
CA VAL A 58 -15.10 16.14 6.03
C VAL A 58 -15.41 14.67 5.76
N GLU A 59 -15.81 14.35 4.54
CA GLU A 59 -16.10 12.97 4.13
C GLU A 59 -14.87 12.06 4.12
N VAL A 60 -13.67 12.61 3.89
CA VAL A 60 -12.43 11.81 4.02
C VAL A 60 -12.21 11.41 5.47
N THR A 61 -12.35 12.34 6.40
CA THR A 61 -12.21 12.06 7.84
C THR A 61 -13.28 11.07 8.31
N GLN A 62 -14.53 11.24 7.85
CA GLN A 62 -15.61 10.32 8.14
C GLN A 62 -15.29 8.89 7.63
N CYS A 63 -14.95 8.75 6.35
CA CYS A 63 -14.73 7.45 5.72
C CYS A 63 -13.44 6.78 6.21
N MET A 64 -12.35 7.52 6.37
CA MET A 64 -11.06 6.92 6.69
C MET A 64 -10.85 6.72 8.18
N ILE A 65 -11.27 7.67 9.02
CA ILE A 65 -10.97 7.63 10.45
C ILE A 65 -12.16 7.09 11.23
N LYS A 66 -13.35 7.70 11.10
CA LYS A 66 -14.52 7.33 11.90
C LYS A 66 -15.04 5.94 11.55
N GLU A 67 -15.09 5.58 10.27
CA GLU A 67 -15.46 4.23 9.79
C GLU A 67 -14.30 3.23 9.81
N LYS A 68 -13.16 3.63 10.37
CA LYS A 68 -11.97 2.80 10.60
C LYS A 68 -11.27 2.23 9.35
N ASN A 69 -11.56 2.73 8.15
CA ASN A 69 -10.94 2.22 6.92
C ASN A 69 -9.41 2.45 6.87
N ALA A 70 -8.90 3.54 7.45
CA ALA A 70 -7.46 3.81 7.53
C ALA A 70 -6.73 2.82 8.46
N TYR A 71 -7.36 2.42 9.57
CA TYR A 71 -6.76 1.43 10.48
C TYR A 71 -6.74 0.03 9.86
N LYS A 72 -7.80 -0.35 9.13
CA LYS A 72 -7.79 -1.59 8.33
C LYS A 72 -6.71 -1.55 7.25
N LEU A 73 -6.54 -0.41 6.60
CA LEU A 73 -5.48 -0.20 5.62
C LEU A 73 -4.09 -0.37 6.26
N GLU A 74 -3.85 0.24 7.42
CA GLU A 74 -2.60 0.09 8.19
C GLU A 74 -2.30 -1.37 8.49
N GLU A 75 -3.27 -2.09 9.05
CA GLU A 75 -3.17 -3.52 9.36
C GLU A 75 -2.78 -4.31 8.10
N TRP A 76 -3.52 -4.15 7.00
CA TRP A 76 -3.23 -4.88 5.76
C TRP A 76 -1.84 -4.58 5.19
N LEU A 77 -1.38 -3.33 5.28
CA LEU A 77 -0.05 -2.93 4.82
C LEU A 77 1.05 -3.52 5.70
N ASN A 78 0.87 -3.51 7.01
CA ASN A 78 1.84 -4.05 7.97
C ASN A 78 1.91 -5.58 7.91
N ASP A 79 0.76 -6.24 7.79
CA ASP A 79 0.67 -7.70 7.60
C ASP A 79 1.36 -8.13 6.32
N TYR A 80 1.15 -7.39 5.23
CA TYR A 80 1.82 -7.66 3.96
C TYR A 80 3.34 -7.62 4.09
N VAL A 81 3.89 -6.55 4.69
CA VAL A 81 5.34 -6.42 4.90
C VAL A 81 5.87 -7.51 5.82
N THR A 82 5.15 -7.83 6.90
CA THR A 82 5.51 -8.88 7.85
C THR A 82 5.53 -10.25 7.17
N PHE A 83 4.51 -10.54 6.36
CA PHE A 83 4.43 -11.76 5.56
C PHE A 83 5.63 -11.87 4.61
N LEU A 84 5.98 -10.82 3.87
CA LEU A 84 7.11 -10.86 2.94
C LEU A 84 8.44 -11.11 3.65
N ASN A 85 8.70 -10.32 4.70
CA ASN A 85 9.92 -10.40 5.50
C ASN A 85 10.08 -11.75 6.21
N THR A 86 8.98 -12.48 6.46
CA THR A 86 9.02 -13.80 7.09
C THR A 86 9.11 -14.91 6.05
N LYS A 87 8.17 -14.93 5.10
CA LYS A 87 8.00 -16.02 4.13
C LYS A 87 9.15 -16.12 3.14
N TYR A 88 9.73 -14.98 2.78
CA TYR A 88 10.73 -14.89 1.71
C TYR A 88 12.14 -14.52 2.19
N LYS A 89 12.36 -14.41 3.52
CA LYS A 89 13.67 -14.16 4.13
C LYS A 89 14.79 -15.05 3.58
N LYS A 90 14.50 -16.33 3.36
CA LYS A 90 15.46 -17.33 2.87
C LYS A 90 16.04 -17.05 1.48
N PHE A 91 15.46 -16.11 0.74
CA PHE A 91 15.96 -15.68 -0.56
C PHE A 91 16.97 -14.52 -0.44
N GLY A 92 17.38 -14.14 0.78
CA GLY A 92 18.39 -13.10 1.00
C GLY A 92 17.88 -11.67 0.85
N ILE A 93 16.55 -11.47 0.89
CA ILE A 93 15.93 -10.15 0.74
C ILE A 93 16.28 -9.29 1.96
N PRO A 94 16.78 -8.06 1.78
CA PRO A 94 16.92 -7.09 2.87
C PRO A 94 15.57 -6.85 3.56
N LYS A 95 15.58 -6.53 4.85
CA LYS A 95 14.34 -6.26 5.59
C LYS A 95 13.58 -5.11 4.93
N LEU A 96 12.41 -5.41 4.38
CA LEU A 96 11.53 -4.42 3.76
C LEU A 96 10.96 -3.49 4.85
N PRO A 97 11.01 -2.16 4.67
CA PRO A 97 10.48 -1.23 5.64
C PRO A 97 8.94 -1.26 5.64
N ILE A 98 8.34 -0.98 6.81
CA ILE A 98 6.89 -0.82 6.94
C ILE A 98 6.38 0.29 6.01
N ILE A 99 5.20 0.07 5.41
CA ILE A 99 4.57 1.01 4.49
C ILE A 99 3.77 2.05 5.29
N ALA A 100 2.96 1.59 6.25
CA ALA A 100 2.13 2.45 7.10
C ALA A 100 2.98 3.08 8.22
N ARG A 101 3.67 4.17 7.89
CA ARG A 101 4.51 4.90 8.85
C ARG A 101 3.67 5.90 9.64
N THR A 102 3.88 5.99 10.95
CA THR A 102 3.33 7.07 11.77
C THR A 102 4.20 8.33 11.70
N ASN A 103 3.72 9.44 12.25
CA ASN A 103 4.49 10.68 12.33
C ASN A 103 5.60 10.65 13.39
N HIS A 104 5.62 9.65 14.28
CA HIS A 104 6.54 9.60 15.42
C HIS A 104 8.03 9.70 15.01
N LYS A 105 8.39 9.17 13.84
CA LYS A 105 9.78 9.19 13.32
C LYS A 105 9.96 10.13 12.13
N ASN A 106 9.01 11.02 11.88
CA ASN A 106 9.07 11.95 10.76
C ASN A 106 9.83 13.22 11.16
N ALA A 107 10.96 13.47 10.51
CA ALA A 107 11.82 14.62 10.76
C ALA A 107 11.08 15.97 10.62
N LEU A 108 10.10 16.03 9.72
CA LEU A 108 9.31 17.25 9.47
C LEU A 108 8.49 17.70 10.69
N TYR A 109 8.10 16.76 11.56
CA TYR A 109 7.29 17.03 12.74
C TYR A 109 8.11 16.95 14.03
N MET A 110 9.44 17.13 13.95
CA MET A 110 10.27 17.00 15.15
C MET A 110 9.95 18.07 16.20
N ASN A 111 9.56 19.27 15.78
CA ASN A 111 9.27 20.37 16.69
C ASN A 111 7.76 20.57 16.94
N ASP A 112 6.91 19.73 16.35
CA ASP A 112 5.45 19.77 16.53
C ASP A 112 4.98 18.50 17.24
N ILE A 113 4.78 18.61 18.56
CA ILE A 113 4.38 17.48 19.41
C ILE A 113 3.04 16.90 18.96
N THR A 114 2.09 17.76 18.56
CA THR A 114 0.74 17.34 18.18
C THR A 114 0.77 16.53 16.89
N MET A 115 1.54 16.99 15.89
CA MET A 115 1.70 16.27 14.63
C MET A 115 2.50 14.99 14.80
N ARG A 116 3.52 14.99 15.66
CA ARG A 116 4.36 13.81 15.95
C ARG A 116 3.58 12.66 16.56
N GLN A 117 2.58 12.95 17.39
CA GLN A 117 1.77 11.93 18.08
C GLN A 117 0.71 11.29 17.19
N LYS A 118 0.49 11.80 15.97
CA LYS A 118 -0.51 11.22 15.05
C LYS A 118 -0.11 9.82 14.62
N ASP A 119 -1.04 8.89 14.83
CA ASP A 119 -1.00 7.55 14.24
C ASP A 119 -1.12 7.61 12.71
N PHE A 120 -1.01 6.47 12.04
CA PHE A 120 -1.10 6.40 10.59
C PHE A 120 -2.42 6.98 10.06
N ALA A 121 -3.56 6.66 10.69
CA ALA A 121 -4.86 7.11 10.23
C ALA A 121 -4.99 8.63 10.25
N HIS A 122 -4.62 9.26 11.36
CA HIS A 122 -4.69 10.71 11.52
C HIS A 122 -3.61 11.43 10.73
N ALA A 123 -2.39 10.87 10.64
CA ALA A 123 -1.30 11.47 9.87
C ALA A 123 -1.61 11.59 8.37
N TYR A 124 -2.31 10.61 7.80
CA TYR A 124 -2.59 10.57 6.35
C TYR A 124 -3.97 11.06 5.95
N PHE A 125 -4.97 11.01 6.84
CA PHE A 125 -6.37 11.21 6.42
C PHE A 125 -7.14 12.24 7.24
N GLU A 126 -6.62 12.73 8.37
CA GLU A 126 -7.26 13.81 9.10
C GLU A 126 -7.14 15.11 8.32
N ASN A 127 -8.26 15.83 8.14
CA ASN A 127 -8.31 17.10 7.41
C ASN A 127 -7.68 17.06 5.99
N THR A 128 -7.62 15.86 5.40
CA THR A 128 -6.96 15.60 4.12
C THR A 128 -7.97 15.75 2.96
N PRO A 129 -7.67 16.54 1.92
CA PRO A 129 -8.51 16.61 0.72
C PRO A 129 -8.65 15.26 0.01
N VAL A 130 -9.79 15.00 -0.62
CA VAL A 130 -10.06 13.76 -1.39
C VAL A 130 -8.95 13.44 -2.38
N ILE A 131 -8.48 14.44 -3.13
CA ILE A 131 -7.44 14.25 -4.13
C ILE A 131 -6.15 13.68 -3.50
N LEU A 132 -5.77 14.20 -2.34
CA LEU A 132 -4.56 13.79 -1.66
C LEU A 132 -4.73 12.40 -1.02
N ALA A 133 -5.89 12.12 -0.43
CA ALA A 133 -6.22 10.79 0.09
C ALA A 133 -6.15 9.71 -1.01
N VAL A 134 -6.69 10.00 -2.21
CA VAL A 134 -6.62 9.10 -3.36
C VAL A 134 -5.17 8.90 -3.83
N ILE A 135 -4.35 9.96 -3.84
CA ILE A 135 -2.92 9.87 -4.17
C ILE A 135 -2.20 8.96 -3.16
N TYR A 136 -2.47 9.07 -1.86
CA TYR A 136 -1.88 8.17 -0.86
C TYR A 136 -2.26 6.71 -1.09
N LEU A 137 -3.53 6.41 -1.36
CA LEU A 137 -3.95 5.03 -1.67
C LEU A 137 -3.24 4.49 -2.92
N LYS A 138 -3.06 5.30 -3.96
CA LYS A 138 -2.27 4.93 -5.15
C LYS A 138 -0.80 4.70 -4.82
N HIS A 139 -0.20 5.56 -3.99
CA HIS A 139 1.17 5.41 -3.53
C HIS A 139 1.37 4.08 -2.77
N PHE A 140 0.45 3.71 -1.89
CA PHE A 140 0.52 2.43 -1.18
C PHE A 140 0.40 1.23 -2.13
N ARG A 141 -0.53 1.28 -3.10
CA ARG A 141 -0.64 0.22 -4.14
C ARG A 141 0.65 0.08 -4.96
N ASN A 142 1.26 1.19 -5.35
CA ASN A 142 2.53 1.18 -6.08
C ASN A 142 3.67 0.62 -5.21
N THR A 143 3.68 0.93 -3.92
CA THR A 143 4.68 0.39 -2.98
C THR A 143 4.52 -1.13 -2.81
N ILE A 144 3.29 -1.64 -2.75
CA ILE A 144 3.01 -3.08 -2.74
C ILE A 144 3.59 -3.75 -3.99
N LEU A 145 3.33 -3.21 -5.18
CA LEU A 145 3.86 -3.74 -6.44
C LEU A 145 5.41 -3.71 -6.47
N ARG A 146 6.01 -2.64 -5.97
CA ARG A 146 7.48 -2.54 -5.86
C ARG A 146 8.06 -3.60 -4.94
N TYR A 147 7.41 -3.87 -3.80
CA TYR A 147 7.86 -4.93 -2.89
C TYR A 147 7.67 -6.33 -3.47
N GLU A 148 6.58 -6.57 -4.21
CA GLU A 148 6.42 -7.80 -4.99
C GLU A 148 7.56 -7.99 -5.98
N GLU A 149 7.87 -6.95 -6.77
CA GLU A 149 8.96 -6.99 -7.75
C GLU A 149 10.31 -7.31 -7.09
N GLU A 150 10.61 -6.65 -5.97
CA GLU A 150 11.84 -6.88 -5.20
C GLU A 150 11.96 -8.33 -4.74
N VAL A 151 10.89 -8.87 -4.16
CA VAL A 151 10.84 -10.27 -3.72
C VAL A 151 11.06 -11.22 -4.89
N ILE A 152 10.45 -10.96 -6.04
CA ILE A 152 10.62 -11.77 -7.26
C ILE A 152 12.07 -11.71 -7.76
N LYS A 153 12.71 -10.53 -7.76
CA LYS A 153 14.12 -10.39 -8.15
C LYS A 153 15.02 -11.29 -7.32
N TYR A 154 14.90 -11.25 -6.00
CA TYR A 154 15.69 -12.10 -5.10
C TYR A 154 15.37 -13.60 -5.24
N MET A 155 14.11 -13.96 -5.46
CA MET A 155 13.74 -15.34 -5.79
C MET A 155 14.50 -15.85 -7.02
N ILE A 156 14.64 -14.99 -8.04
CA ILE A 156 15.33 -15.33 -9.29
C ILE A 156 16.84 -15.36 -9.09
N LEU A 157 17.42 -14.38 -8.39
CA LEU A 157 18.86 -14.34 -8.07
C LEU A 157 19.31 -15.58 -7.31
N SER A 158 18.49 -16.06 -6.38
CA SER A 158 18.76 -17.31 -5.63
C SER A 158 18.88 -18.57 -6.50
N LEU A 159 18.48 -18.52 -7.78
CA LEU A 159 18.70 -19.60 -8.74
C LEU A 159 20.08 -19.53 -9.41
N VAL A 160 20.67 -18.34 -9.47
CA VAL A 160 21.96 -18.09 -10.13
C VAL A 160 23.11 -18.35 -9.17
N ASP A 161 22.94 -17.96 -7.89
CA ASP A 161 23.96 -18.10 -6.84
C ASP A 161 24.11 -19.55 -6.32
N LYS A 162 23.25 -20.48 -6.74
CA LYS A 162 23.36 -21.92 -6.43
C LYS A 162 24.34 -22.68 -7.34
N LYS A 163 25.38 -22.01 -7.86
CA LYS A 163 26.47 -22.64 -8.59
C LYS A 163 27.70 -22.80 -7.70
#